data_AF-A0A7C2AK71-F1
#
_entry.id   AF-A0A7C2AK71-F1
#
_cell.length_a   1.000
_cell.length_b   1.000
_cell.length_c   1.000
_cell.angle_alpha   90.00
_cell.angle_beta   90.00
_cell.angle_gamma   90.00
#
_symmetry.space_group_name_H-M   'P 1'
#
loop_
_entity.id
_entity.type
_entity.pdbx_description
1 polymer ?
#
loop_
_entity_poly.entity_id
_entity_poly.type
_entity_poly.pdbx_seq_one_letter_code
_entity_poly.pdbx_strand_id
1 'polypeptide(L)'
;MDPFSAQPQMIVCCNIMEPSTGRLYDRDPRSVATKAENYLVSTGIGDTAYFGPEAEFFIFDDVRFDVSMNKVFYEFTSNEGPYVSGKIMPEGNFGHRPPVKGGYFPVPPVDSAHDLRAEMVTVMKEMGLRMDKHHHEVAPSQAELGMAFDTLVRSADNLQIYKYCVHMVAHTYGKTATFMPKPVIDDNGSGMHTHQSIWNKDKPIFAGSGYADLSETALHYIGGIIAHAKALNAFTNPSTNSYKRLIPGFEAPVLLAYSARNRSASCRIPFSTGPAGKRVEVRFPDPVCNPYLAFSAMLMAGLDGIENKIDPGDAIDKNLYDLPPEELEGVPTVCGSLREAMGALDADRAFLAKGDVFTNGMIDGYMELKWEEIYNFEHTPHPVEFQMYYSS
;
A
#
# COMPACT_ATOMS: atom_id res chain seq x y z
N MET A 1 2.27 -25.28 -4.56
CA MET A 1 2.98 -25.61 -5.81
C MET A 1 2.94 -24.38 -6.69
N ASP A 2 3.97 -24.14 -7.50
CA ASP A 2 3.93 -23.07 -8.50
C ASP A 2 3.06 -23.51 -9.69
N PRO A 3 1.93 -22.82 -9.99
CA PRO A 3 1.07 -23.18 -11.10
C PRO A 3 1.62 -22.76 -12.46
N PHE A 4 2.65 -21.91 -12.51
CA PHE A 4 3.18 -21.34 -13.76
C PHE A 4 4.42 -22.06 -14.28
N SER A 5 5.14 -22.77 -13.40
CA SER A 5 6.36 -23.48 -13.75
C SER A 5 6.08 -24.68 -14.66
N ALA A 6 6.82 -24.80 -15.77
CA ALA A 6 6.68 -25.92 -16.71
C ALA A 6 7.04 -27.30 -16.10
N GLN A 7 7.83 -27.32 -15.03
CA GLN A 7 8.14 -28.51 -14.23
C GLN A 7 7.58 -28.31 -12.83
N PRO A 8 7.08 -29.36 -12.15
CA PRO A 8 6.55 -29.22 -10.80
C PRO A 8 7.56 -28.57 -9.84
N GLN A 9 7.22 -27.38 -9.33
CA GLN A 9 8.06 -26.63 -8.39
C GLN A 9 7.28 -26.29 -7.12
N MET A 10 8.00 -26.29 -5.99
CA MET A 10 7.50 -25.88 -4.69
C MET A 10 8.15 -24.56 -4.29
N ILE A 11 7.32 -23.55 -4.01
CA ILE A 11 7.77 -22.26 -3.48
C ILE A 11 7.80 -22.37 -1.95
N VAL A 12 8.93 -21.98 -1.35
CA VAL A 12 9.13 -21.99 0.10
C VAL A 12 9.58 -20.61 0.56
N CYS A 13 8.86 -20.04 1.54
CA CYS A 13 9.26 -18.79 2.18
C CYS A 13 10.25 -19.10 3.32
N CYS A 14 11.35 -18.36 3.38
CA CYS A 14 12.43 -18.58 4.34
C CYS A 14 12.78 -17.29 5.08
N ASN A 15 13.29 -17.42 6.30
CA ASN A 15 14.01 -16.36 6.99
C ASN A 15 15.52 -16.50 6.75
N ILE A 16 16.25 -15.40 6.84
CA ILE A 16 17.72 -15.42 6.85
C ILE A 16 18.20 -15.58 8.30
N MET A 17 19.14 -16.49 8.50
CA MET A 17 19.74 -16.77 9.81
C MET A 17 21.22 -16.42 9.79
N GLU A 18 21.72 -15.78 10.83
CA GLU A 18 23.15 -15.52 11.02
C GLU A 18 23.88 -16.85 11.30
N PRO A 19 24.78 -17.33 10.42
CA PRO A 19 25.38 -18.66 10.56
C PRO A 19 26.20 -18.82 11.83
N SER A 20 26.82 -17.74 12.32
CA SER A 20 27.70 -17.80 13.49
C SER A 20 26.94 -17.89 14.82
N THR A 21 25.70 -17.37 14.88
CA THR A 21 24.90 -17.32 16.11
C THR A 21 23.63 -18.17 16.07
N GLY A 22 23.17 -18.57 14.88
CA GLY A 22 21.88 -19.22 14.67
C GLY A 22 20.70 -18.33 15.03
N ARG A 23 20.87 -17.00 15.08
CA ARG A 23 19.79 -16.03 15.31
C ARG A 23 19.23 -15.52 13.99
N LEU A 24 18.00 -15.00 14.04
CA LEU A 24 17.39 -14.29 12.91
C LEU A 24 18.26 -13.11 12.50
N TYR A 25 18.47 -12.92 11.20
CA TYR A 25 19.26 -11.83 10.66
C TYR A 25 18.51 -10.50 10.78
N ASP A 26 19.16 -9.48 11.33
CA ASP A 26 18.49 -8.21 11.66
C ASP A 26 18.05 -7.40 10.44
N ARG A 27 18.64 -7.64 9.26
CA ARG A 27 18.26 -6.95 8.01
C ARG A 27 17.34 -7.79 7.12
N ASP A 28 16.90 -8.97 7.56
CA ASP A 28 15.85 -9.73 6.86
C ASP A 28 14.47 -9.15 7.21
N PRO A 29 13.71 -8.62 6.23
CA PRO A 29 12.39 -8.06 6.46
C PRO A 29 11.42 -9.03 7.14
N ARG A 30 11.48 -10.32 6.78
CA ARG A 30 10.57 -11.32 7.35
C ARG A 30 10.92 -11.63 8.81
N SER A 31 12.21 -11.58 9.14
CA SER A 31 12.69 -11.64 10.52
C SER A 31 12.22 -10.44 11.34
N VAL A 32 12.26 -9.22 10.79
CA VAL A 32 11.69 -8.01 11.44
C VAL A 32 10.20 -8.19 11.74
N ALA A 33 9.41 -8.69 10.78
CA ALA A 33 8.00 -9.01 10.97
C ALA A 33 7.75 -10.05 12.06
N THR A 34 8.58 -11.09 12.11
CA THR A 34 8.52 -12.11 13.17
C THR A 34 8.81 -11.49 14.55
N LYS A 35 9.80 -10.59 14.63
CA LYS A 35 10.12 -9.88 15.88
C LYS A 35 8.98 -8.94 16.29
N ALA A 36 8.31 -8.27 15.36
CA ALA A 36 7.18 -7.39 15.64
C ALA A 36 5.99 -8.15 16.27
N GLU A 37 5.63 -9.33 15.73
CA GLU A 37 4.61 -10.20 16.33
C GLU A 37 5.02 -10.65 17.75
N ASN A 38 6.28 -11.07 17.94
CA ASN A 38 6.79 -11.45 19.25
C ASN A 38 6.80 -10.28 20.25
N TYR A 39 7.11 -9.07 19.77
CA TYR A 39 7.11 -7.87 20.59
C TYR A 39 5.70 -7.55 21.10
N LEU A 40 4.67 -7.60 20.23
CA LEU A 40 3.27 -7.46 20.66
C LEU A 40 2.95 -8.41 21.83
N VAL A 41 3.28 -9.70 21.71
CA VAL A 41 3.05 -10.69 22.78
C VAL A 41 3.77 -10.28 24.07
N SER A 42 5.02 -9.81 23.96
CA SER A 42 5.82 -9.39 25.12
C SER A 42 5.27 -8.17 25.85
N THR A 43 4.53 -7.29 25.16
CA THR A 43 3.89 -6.11 25.78
C THR A 43 2.67 -6.48 26.64
N GLY A 44 2.07 -7.67 26.40
CA GLY A 44 0.81 -8.08 27.04
C GLY A 44 -0.44 -7.35 26.54
N ILE A 45 -0.33 -6.44 25.56
CA ILE A 45 -1.46 -5.72 24.96
C ILE A 45 -2.39 -6.68 24.20
N GLY A 46 -1.81 -7.61 23.45
CA GLY A 46 -2.51 -8.66 22.72
C GLY A 46 -1.58 -9.81 22.37
N ASP A 47 -2.13 -10.87 21.80
CA ASP A 47 -1.36 -12.03 21.34
C ASP A 47 -1.28 -12.13 19.81
N THR A 48 -2.19 -11.44 19.10
CA THR A 48 -2.30 -11.54 17.64
C THR A 48 -2.60 -10.19 17.04
N ALA A 49 -1.83 -9.78 16.03
CA ALA A 49 -2.16 -8.65 15.16
C ALA A 49 -2.56 -9.18 13.78
N TYR A 50 -3.79 -8.86 13.36
CA TYR A 50 -4.30 -9.19 12.04
C TYR A 50 -4.13 -8.02 11.08
N PHE A 51 -3.65 -8.32 9.88
CA PHE A 51 -3.45 -7.39 8.78
C PHE A 51 -4.25 -7.85 7.56
N GLY A 52 -4.93 -6.93 6.88
CA GLY A 52 -5.68 -7.19 5.66
C GLY A 52 -5.37 -6.13 4.60
N PRO A 53 -4.37 -6.35 3.72
CA PRO A 53 -4.02 -5.41 2.67
C PRO A 53 -4.94 -5.57 1.44
N GLU A 54 -5.50 -4.47 0.95
CA GLU A 54 -6.14 -4.36 -0.36
C GLU A 54 -5.16 -3.66 -1.31
N ALA A 55 -4.43 -4.45 -2.11
CA ALA A 55 -3.41 -3.93 -3.03
C ALA A 55 -3.98 -3.76 -4.44
N GLU A 56 -4.17 -2.51 -4.85
CA GLU A 56 -4.62 -2.15 -6.19
C GLU A 56 -3.47 -2.30 -7.21
N PHE A 57 -3.80 -2.52 -8.47
CA PHE A 57 -2.81 -2.64 -9.55
C PHE A 57 -3.39 -2.24 -10.90
N PHE A 58 -2.51 -2.02 -11.89
CA PHE A 58 -2.87 -1.77 -13.28
C PHE A 58 -2.48 -2.94 -14.17
N ILE A 59 -3.22 -3.14 -15.26
CA ILE A 59 -2.92 -4.12 -16.31
C ILE A 59 -2.84 -3.38 -17.65
N PHE A 60 -1.67 -3.40 -18.29
CA PHE A 60 -1.41 -2.77 -19.58
C PHE A 60 -1.14 -3.82 -20.68
N ASP A 61 -1.30 -3.40 -21.94
CA ASP A 61 -1.02 -4.20 -23.13
C ASP A 61 0.44 -4.09 -23.59
N ASP A 62 1.01 -2.89 -23.52
CA ASP A 62 2.39 -2.56 -23.91
C ASP A 62 2.92 -1.50 -22.96
N VAL A 63 4.19 -1.64 -22.55
CA VAL A 63 4.90 -0.66 -21.71
C VAL A 63 6.33 -0.55 -22.22
N ARG A 64 6.76 0.67 -22.56
CA ARG A 64 8.08 1.00 -23.09
C ARG A 64 8.65 2.20 -22.34
N PHE A 65 9.94 2.16 -22.02
CA PHE A 65 10.63 3.29 -21.39
C PHE A 65 12.12 3.27 -21.72
N ASP A 66 12.77 4.43 -21.60
CA ASP A 66 14.20 4.62 -21.81
C ASP A 66 14.67 5.82 -21.00
N VAL A 67 15.83 5.69 -20.37
CA VAL A 67 16.48 6.74 -19.59
C VAL A 67 17.96 6.73 -20.00
N SER A 68 18.30 7.60 -20.94
CA SER A 68 19.65 7.74 -21.50
C SER A 68 20.01 9.21 -21.70
N MET A 69 21.29 9.48 -21.98
CA MET A 69 21.86 10.84 -22.02
C MET A 69 21.10 11.83 -22.91
N ASN A 70 20.45 11.34 -23.97
CA ASN A 70 19.74 12.16 -24.95
C ASN A 70 18.26 11.78 -25.12
N LYS A 71 17.73 10.88 -24.28
CA LYS A 71 16.36 10.38 -24.41
C LYS A 71 15.82 9.88 -23.08
N VAL A 72 14.74 10.52 -22.62
CA VAL A 72 13.95 10.08 -21.46
C VAL A 72 12.50 9.99 -21.88
N PHE A 73 11.92 8.80 -21.84
CA PHE A 73 10.48 8.62 -22.08
C PHE A 73 9.94 7.41 -21.33
N TYR A 74 8.63 7.41 -21.12
CA TYR A 74 7.84 6.23 -20.89
C TYR A 74 6.57 6.32 -21.73
N GLU A 75 6.05 5.18 -22.14
CA GLU A 75 4.81 5.06 -22.90
C GLU A 75 4.18 3.72 -22.53
N PHE A 76 2.86 3.71 -22.38
CA PHE A 76 2.10 2.49 -22.20
C PHE A 76 0.82 2.57 -22.99
N THR A 77 0.24 1.41 -23.30
CA THR A 77 -1.10 1.34 -23.87
C THR A 77 -1.96 0.33 -23.16
N SER A 78 -3.24 0.62 -23.07
CA SER A 78 -4.29 -0.32 -22.70
C SER A 78 -5.48 -0.14 -23.64
N ASN A 79 -6.14 -1.24 -23.98
CA ASN A 79 -7.37 -1.28 -24.76
C ASN A 79 -8.52 -0.56 -24.06
N GLU A 80 -8.52 -0.45 -22.73
CA GLU A 80 -9.49 0.35 -21.96
C GLU A 80 -9.11 1.83 -21.88
N GLY A 81 -7.88 2.19 -22.25
CA GLY A 81 -7.38 3.55 -22.14
C GLY A 81 -8.25 4.52 -22.94
N PRO A 82 -8.75 5.63 -22.35
CA PRO A 82 -9.58 6.59 -23.08
C PRO A 82 -8.82 7.21 -24.26
N TYR A 83 -7.48 7.29 -24.16
CA TYR A 83 -6.56 7.77 -25.18
C TYR A 83 -6.47 6.88 -26.44
N VAL A 84 -6.99 5.65 -26.45
CA VAL A 84 -7.03 4.79 -27.66
C VAL A 84 -8.37 4.83 -28.41
N SER A 85 -9.31 5.68 -27.98
CA SER A 85 -10.65 5.76 -28.60
C SER A 85 -10.63 6.12 -30.10
N GLY A 86 -9.65 6.92 -30.54
CA GLY A 86 -9.46 7.28 -31.95
C GLY A 86 -8.46 6.39 -32.71
N LYS A 87 -7.88 5.38 -32.06
CA LYS A 87 -6.83 4.54 -32.66
C LYS A 87 -7.43 3.59 -33.70
N ILE A 88 -6.78 3.48 -34.86
CA ILE A 88 -7.08 2.43 -35.85
C ILE A 88 -6.37 1.16 -35.39
N MET A 89 -7.16 0.10 -35.15
CA MET A 89 -6.68 -1.21 -34.68
C MET A 89 -6.89 -2.26 -35.79
N PRO A 90 -5.97 -3.22 -35.97
CA PRO A 90 -6.06 -4.23 -37.03
C PRO A 90 -7.40 -5.00 -37.04
N GLU A 91 -7.91 -5.32 -35.86
CA GLU A 91 -9.16 -6.03 -35.59
C GLU A 91 -10.40 -5.12 -35.50
N GLY A 92 -10.21 -3.81 -35.66
CA GLY A 92 -11.26 -2.80 -35.47
C GLY A 92 -11.28 -2.21 -34.05
N ASN A 93 -11.86 -1.02 -33.92
CA ASN A 93 -12.00 -0.33 -32.62
C ASN A 93 -13.42 -0.52 -32.08
N PHE A 94 -13.59 -1.34 -31.05
CA PHE A 94 -14.89 -1.72 -30.50
C PHE A 94 -15.57 -0.66 -29.63
N GLY A 95 -14.88 0.45 -29.30
CA GLY A 95 -15.47 1.65 -28.69
C GLY A 95 -15.78 1.61 -27.19
N HIS A 96 -16.14 0.46 -26.61
CA HIS A 96 -16.58 0.35 -25.21
C HIS A 96 -15.43 0.57 -24.21
N ARG A 97 -15.34 1.76 -23.60
CA ARG A 97 -14.26 2.12 -22.66
C ARG A 97 -14.76 2.93 -21.48
N PRO A 98 -14.21 2.73 -20.28
CA PRO A 98 -14.46 3.64 -19.18
C PRO A 98 -13.83 5.01 -19.47
N PRO A 99 -14.50 6.13 -19.14
CA PRO A 99 -13.85 7.43 -19.13
C PRO A 99 -12.81 7.50 -18.00
N VAL A 100 -12.03 8.60 -17.96
CA VAL A 100 -11.15 8.92 -16.82
C VAL A 100 -11.96 8.87 -15.52
N LYS A 101 -11.44 8.18 -14.50
CA LYS A 101 -12.15 7.88 -13.23
C LYS A 101 -13.49 7.13 -13.37
N GLY A 102 -13.73 6.48 -14.51
CA GLY A 102 -14.99 5.81 -14.85
C GLY A 102 -14.95 4.29 -14.81
N GLY A 103 -13.89 3.70 -14.29
CA GLY A 103 -13.68 2.25 -14.24
C GLY A 103 -14.41 1.53 -13.10
N TYR A 104 -15.04 2.26 -12.18
CA TYR A 104 -15.58 1.64 -10.96
C TYR A 104 -16.89 0.88 -11.24
N PHE A 105 -16.78 -0.45 -11.37
CA PHE A 105 -17.85 -1.43 -11.60
C PHE A 105 -18.76 -1.28 -12.86
N PRO A 106 -18.28 -0.83 -14.03
CA PRO A 106 -19.03 -1.08 -15.25
C PRO A 106 -19.04 -2.58 -15.56
N VAL A 107 -20.08 -3.05 -16.26
CA VAL A 107 -20.14 -4.44 -16.72
C VAL A 107 -19.43 -4.60 -18.08
N PRO A 108 -19.03 -5.82 -18.47
CA PRO A 108 -18.60 -6.09 -19.84
C PRO A 108 -19.64 -5.61 -20.88
N PRO A 109 -19.23 -5.11 -22.05
CA PRO A 109 -17.86 -5.11 -22.57
C PRO A 109 -17.00 -3.88 -22.18
N VAL A 110 -17.47 -3.00 -21.30
CA VAL A 110 -16.67 -1.85 -20.83
C VAL A 110 -15.55 -2.30 -19.89
N ASP A 111 -15.86 -3.22 -18.97
CA ASP A 111 -14.87 -3.95 -18.19
C ASP A 111 -14.28 -5.08 -19.04
N SER A 112 -13.07 -4.89 -19.56
CA SER A 112 -12.40 -5.84 -20.46
C SER A 112 -11.55 -6.88 -19.71
N ALA A 113 -11.27 -6.64 -18.43
CA ALA A 113 -10.42 -7.49 -17.60
C ALA A 113 -11.19 -8.42 -16.66
N HIS A 114 -12.52 -8.55 -16.82
CA HIS A 114 -13.36 -9.38 -15.95
C HIS A 114 -12.86 -10.82 -15.79
N ASP A 115 -12.69 -11.53 -16.90
CA ASP A 115 -12.25 -12.94 -16.92
C ASP A 115 -10.80 -13.07 -16.44
N LEU A 116 -9.94 -12.12 -16.80
CA LEU A 116 -8.54 -12.10 -16.37
C LEU A 116 -8.42 -11.94 -14.84
N ARG A 117 -9.27 -11.11 -14.21
CA ARG A 117 -9.33 -11.01 -12.75
C ARG A 117 -9.92 -12.26 -12.09
N ALA A 118 -10.92 -12.88 -12.71
CA ALA A 118 -11.49 -14.13 -12.21
C ALA A 118 -10.46 -15.28 -12.24
N GLU A 119 -9.65 -15.34 -13.29
CA GLU A 119 -8.52 -16.27 -13.39
C GLU A 119 -7.49 -16.04 -12.29
N MET A 120 -7.09 -14.77 -12.05
CA MET A 120 -6.18 -14.43 -10.96
C MET A 120 -6.70 -14.95 -9.61
N VAL A 121 -7.98 -14.74 -9.30
CA VAL A 121 -8.58 -15.26 -8.06
C VAL A 121 -8.56 -16.78 -8.00
N THR A 122 -8.82 -17.45 -9.13
CA THR A 122 -8.81 -18.92 -9.22
C THR A 122 -7.42 -19.47 -8.91
N VAL A 123 -6.40 -18.95 -9.59
CA VAL A 123 -5.01 -19.38 -9.40
C VAL A 123 -4.50 -19.03 -7.98
N MET A 124 -4.85 -17.86 -7.43
CA MET A 124 -4.50 -17.50 -6.06
C MET A 124 -5.06 -18.51 -5.04
N LYS A 125 -6.29 -18.99 -5.23
CA LYS A 125 -6.87 -20.04 -4.37
C LYS A 125 -6.10 -21.35 -4.47
N GLU A 126 -5.65 -21.74 -5.66
CA GLU A 126 -4.78 -22.92 -5.85
C GLU A 126 -3.41 -22.77 -5.16
N MET A 127 -2.90 -21.52 -5.10
CA MET A 127 -1.69 -21.17 -4.36
C MET A 127 -1.90 -21.08 -2.83
N GLY A 128 -3.14 -21.24 -2.36
CA GLY A 128 -3.49 -21.30 -0.93
C GLY A 128 -3.98 -19.97 -0.34
N LEU A 129 -4.21 -18.93 -1.15
CA LEU A 129 -4.76 -17.66 -0.66
C LEU A 129 -6.27 -17.77 -0.46
N ARG A 130 -6.76 -17.13 0.61
CA ARG A 130 -8.20 -17.00 0.88
C ARG A 130 -8.70 -15.73 0.22
N MET A 131 -9.32 -15.86 -0.96
CA MET A 131 -9.84 -14.74 -1.75
C MET A 131 -11.36 -14.55 -1.55
N ASP A 132 -11.84 -13.31 -1.52
CA ASP A 132 -13.24 -12.97 -1.29
C ASP A 132 -13.94 -12.27 -2.48
N LYS A 133 -13.29 -11.28 -3.11
CA LYS A 133 -13.84 -10.45 -4.20
C LYS A 133 -12.80 -10.18 -5.29
N HIS A 134 -13.28 -9.79 -6.46
CA HIS A 134 -12.48 -9.10 -7.47
C HIS A 134 -13.32 -8.02 -8.13
N HIS A 135 -12.68 -6.92 -8.52
CA HIS A 135 -13.34 -5.86 -9.26
C HIS A 135 -12.38 -4.99 -10.05
N HIS A 136 -12.97 -4.28 -11.01
CA HIS A 136 -12.35 -3.15 -11.66
C HIS A 136 -12.34 -1.96 -10.69
N GLU A 137 -11.24 -1.21 -10.69
CA GLU A 137 -11.05 -0.04 -9.85
C GLU A 137 -11.37 1.28 -10.58
N VAL A 138 -11.21 2.42 -9.91
CA VAL A 138 -11.66 3.72 -10.43
C VAL A 138 -11.01 4.13 -11.75
N ALA A 139 -9.68 3.98 -11.89
CA ALA A 139 -8.99 4.34 -13.13
C ALA A 139 -9.19 3.24 -14.20
N PRO A 140 -9.25 3.58 -15.50
CA PRO A 140 -9.18 2.61 -16.58
C PRO A 140 -8.00 1.66 -16.40
N SER A 141 -8.22 0.37 -16.62
CA SER A 141 -7.20 -0.69 -16.49
C SER A 141 -6.71 -0.96 -15.08
N GLN A 142 -7.37 -0.39 -14.07
CA GLN A 142 -7.08 -0.63 -12.67
C GLN A 142 -7.94 -1.78 -12.14
N ALA A 143 -7.37 -2.56 -11.23
CA ALA A 143 -8.02 -3.69 -10.61
C ALA A 143 -7.68 -3.79 -9.12
N GLU A 144 -8.58 -4.41 -8.38
CA GLU A 144 -8.36 -4.87 -7.01
C GLU A 144 -8.95 -6.29 -6.86
N LEU A 145 -8.20 -7.16 -6.20
CA LEU A 145 -8.67 -8.46 -5.73
C LEU A 145 -8.57 -8.48 -4.21
N GLY A 146 -9.65 -8.84 -3.53
CA GLY A 146 -9.70 -8.90 -2.09
C GLY A 146 -9.19 -10.23 -1.55
N MET A 147 -8.36 -10.15 -0.52
CA MET A 147 -7.79 -11.28 0.19
C MET A 147 -8.17 -11.17 1.67
N ALA A 148 -8.55 -12.29 2.27
CA ALA A 148 -8.83 -12.34 3.69
C ALA A 148 -7.58 -11.99 4.50
N PHE A 149 -7.80 -11.27 5.60
CA PHE A 149 -6.75 -10.94 6.55
C PHE A 149 -6.13 -12.20 7.18
N ASP A 150 -4.90 -12.06 7.64
CA ASP A 150 -4.15 -13.07 8.38
C ASP A 150 -3.24 -12.41 9.43
N THR A 151 -2.45 -13.18 10.17
CA THR A 151 -1.46 -12.59 11.09
C THR A 151 -0.46 -11.73 10.31
N LEU A 152 0.24 -10.81 10.98
CA LEU A 152 1.16 -9.86 10.33
C LEU A 152 2.13 -10.53 9.35
N VAL A 153 2.86 -11.56 9.79
CA VAL A 153 3.83 -12.27 8.94
C VAL A 153 3.13 -12.99 7.79
N ARG A 154 2.02 -13.68 8.08
CA ARG A 154 1.27 -14.42 7.07
C ARG A 154 0.64 -13.53 6.02
N SER A 155 0.14 -12.37 6.41
CA SER A 155 -0.42 -11.38 5.49
C SER A 155 0.65 -10.81 4.56
N ALA A 156 1.87 -10.60 5.07
CA ALA A 156 3.00 -10.18 4.25
C ALA A 156 3.46 -11.28 3.29
N ASP A 157 3.54 -12.54 3.75
CA ASP A 157 3.78 -13.71 2.89
C ASP A 157 2.72 -13.78 1.77
N ASN A 158 1.44 -13.69 2.13
CA ASN A 158 0.32 -13.78 1.20
C ASN A 158 0.31 -12.64 0.17
N LEU A 159 0.67 -11.41 0.56
CA LEU A 159 0.78 -10.29 -0.37
C LEU A 159 1.92 -10.46 -1.38
N GLN A 160 3.01 -11.14 -1.01
CA GLN A 160 4.07 -11.48 -1.97
C GLN A 160 3.57 -12.52 -2.99
N ILE A 161 2.83 -13.54 -2.54
CA ILE A 161 2.20 -14.53 -3.41
C ILE A 161 1.17 -13.88 -4.33
N TYR A 162 0.37 -12.95 -3.80
CA TYR A 162 -0.60 -12.16 -4.55
C TYR A 162 0.07 -11.43 -5.71
N LYS A 163 1.12 -10.65 -5.44
CA LYS A 163 1.84 -9.89 -6.48
C LYS A 163 2.43 -10.80 -7.54
N TYR A 164 3.01 -11.94 -7.14
CA TYR A 164 3.54 -12.94 -8.06
C TYR A 164 2.44 -13.49 -8.98
N CYS A 165 1.31 -13.91 -8.42
CA CYS A 165 0.20 -14.45 -9.19
C CYS A 165 -0.39 -13.40 -10.16
N VAL A 166 -0.58 -12.16 -9.73
CA VAL A 166 -1.04 -11.07 -10.63
C VAL A 166 -0.09 -10.89 -11.81
N HIS A 167 1.22 -10.78 -11.56
CA HIS A 167 2.19 -10.62 -12.64
C HIS A 167 2.20 -11.83 -13.60
N MET A 168 2.16 -13.05 -13.06
CA MET A 168 2.27 -14.27 -13.88
C MET A 168 1.00 -14.57 -14.69
N VAL A 169 -0.19 -14.34 -14.12
CA VAL A 169 -1.44 -14.46 -14.88
C VAL A 169 -1.53 -13.39 -15.96
N ALA A 170 -1.22 -12.13 -15.64
CA ALA A 170 -1.18 -11.06 -16.64
C ALA A 170 -0.20 -11.41 -17.78
N HIS A 171 1.01 -11.89 -17.45
CA HIS A 171 2.01 -12.30 -18.42
C HIS A 171 1.53 -13.45 -19.31
N THR A 172 0.87 -14.46 -18.74
CA THR A 172 0.32 -15.61 -19.50
C THR A 172 -0.77 -15.18 -20.49
N TYR A 173 -1.49 -14.12 -20.19
CA TYR A 173 -2.51 -13.52 -21.06
C TYR A 173 -1.92 -12.52 -22.07
N GLY A 174 -0.59 -12.39 -22.17
CA GLY A 174 0.07 -11.43 -23.06
C GLY A 174 -0.11 -9.97 -22.63
N LYS A 175 -0.34 -9.73 -21.33
CA LYS A 175 -0.44 -8.41 -20.71
C LYS A 175 0.76 -8.19 -19.78
N THR A 176 0.87 -6.99 -19.23
CA THR A 176 1.80 -6.66 -18.15
C THR A 176 1.08 -5.94 -17.02
N ALA A 177 1.23 -6.44 -15.79
CA ALA A 177 0.64 -5.82 -14.61
C ALA A 177 1.69 -5.03 -13.82
N THR A 178 1.26 -3.95 -13.16
CA THR A 178 2.12 -3.15 -12.28
C THR A 178 1.40 -2.71 -11.01
N PHE A 179 2.14 -2.72 -9.92
CA PHE A 179 1.74 -2.28 -8.59
C PHE A 179 2.24 -0.86 -8.27
N MET A 180 2.78 -0.15 -9.25
CA MET A 180 3.27 1.22 -9.08
C MET A 180 2.18 2.16 -8.54
N PRO A 181 2.48 3.06 -7.60
CA PRO A 181 1.47 3.92 -6.99
C PRO A 181 0.78 4.86 -7.98
N LYS A 182 1.49 5.36 -8.99
CA LYS A 182 0.95 6.33 -9.95
C LYS A 182 1.56 6.09 -11.35
N PRO A 183 1.04 5.11 -12.11
CA PRO A 183 1.48 4.88 -13.49
C PRO A 183 0.84 5.87 -14.47
N VAL A 184 -0.38 6.37 -14.18
CA VAL A 184 -1.14 7.29 -15.03
C VAL A 184 -1.26 8.66 -14.33
N ILE A 185 -0.88 9.73 -15.03
CA ILE A 185 -1.12 11.12 -14.56
C ILE A 185 -2.62 11.45 -14.69
N ASP A 186 -3.14 12.27 -13.77
CA ASP A 186 -4.53 12.76 -13.77
C ASP A 186 -5.66 11.72 -13.66
N ASP A 187 -5.35 10.47 -13.31
CA ASP A 187 -6.33 9.44 -12.91
C ASP A 187 -6.01 8.86 -11.52
N ASN A 188 -6.82 7.94 -10.99
CA ASN A 188 -6.53 7.29 -9.71
C ASN A 188 -5.19 6.52 -9.74
N GLY A 189 -4.57 6.40 -8.57
CA GLY A 189 -3.33 5.64 -8.39
C GLY A 189 -3.57 4.39 -7.54
N SER A 190 -2.62 3.46 -7.51
CA SER A 190 -2.71 2.21 -6.75
C SER A 190 -2.34 2.40 -5.28
N GLY A 191 -3.30 2.19 -4.38
CA GLY A 191 -3.11 2.10 -2.94
C GLY A 191 -2.90 0.68 -2.43
N MET A 192 -2.45 0.59 -1.18
CA MET A 192 -2.48 -0.63 -0.37
C MET A 192 -3.24 -0.36 0.92
N HIS A 193 -4.57 -0.31 0.85
CA HIS A 193 -5.38 -0.04 2.04
C HIS A 193 -5.19 -1.17 3.05
N THR A 194 -4.60 -0.85 4.20
CA THR A 194 -4.18 -1.88 5.16
C THR A 194 -5.07 -1.85 6.39
N HIS A 195 -5.96 -2.84 6.47
CA HIS A 195 -6.81 -3.07 7.63
C HIS A 195 -6.00 -3.69 8.78
N GLN A 196 -6.20 -3.20 10.01
CA GLN A 196 -5.44 -3.63 11.19
C GLN A 196 -6.35 -3.81 12.41
N SER A 197 -6.13 -4.89 13.15
CA SER A 197 -6.77 -5.13 14.45
C SER A 197 -5.87 -5.96 15.37
N ILE A 198 -5.94 -5.71 16.67
CA ILE A 198 -5.27 -6.52 17.69
C ILE A 198 -6.31 -7.38 18.42
N TRP A 199 -5.92 -8.61 18.73
CA TRP A 199 -6.70 -9.59 19.46
C TRP A 199 -5.91 -10.11 20.66
N ASN A 200 -6.65 -10.54 21.68
CA ASN A 200 -6.11 -11.15 22.89
C ASN A 200 -7.02 -12.30 23.31
N LYS A 201 -6.50 -13.53 23.34
CA LYS A 201 -7.24 -14.76 23.66
C LYS A 201 -8.54 -14.87 22.88
N ASP A 202 -8.43 -14.75 21.55
CA ASP A 202 -9.55 -14.80 20.59
C ASP A 202 -10.63 -13.72 20.78
N LYS A 203 -10.32 -12.62 21.48
CA LYS A 203 -11.22 -11.46 21.61
C LYS A 203 -10.63 -10.23 20.91
N PRO A 204 -11.40 -9.53 20.05
CA PRO A 204 -10.94 -8.29 19.44
C PRO A 204 -10.84 -7.20 20.51
N ILE A 205 -9.69 -6.54 20.62
CA ILE A 205 -9.51 -5.46 21.61
C ILE A 205 -9.83 -4.08 21.04
N PHE A 206 -10.04 -3.98 19.73
CA PHE A 206 -10.35 -2.71 19.05
C PHE A 206 -11.84 -2.33 19.14
N ALA A 207 -12.72 -3.29 19.48
CA ALA A 207 -14.13 -3.01 19.68
C ALA A 207 -14.37 -2.39 21.07
N GLY A 208 -15.19 -1.35 21.13
CA GLY A 208 -15.53 -0.65 22.37
C GLY A 208 -16.78 0.21 22.22
N SER A 209 -16.88 1.26 23.04
CA SER A 209 -18.03 2.17 23.09
C SER A 209 -17.69 3.62 22.75
N GLY A 210 -16.48 3.87 22.24
CA GLY A 210 -16.04 5.18 21.79
C GLY A 210 -16.54 5.51 20.38
N TYR A 211 -15.88 6.48 19.75
CA TYR A 211 -16.19 6.89 18.38
C TYR A 211 -16.21 5.68 17.42
N ALA A 212 -17.28 5.54 16.62
CA ALA A 212 -17.50 4.43 15.70
C ALA A 212 -17.43 3.01 16.33
N ASP A 213 -17.80 2.91 17.62
CA ASP A 213 -17.70 1.71 18.46
C ASP A 213 -16.26 1.17 18.60
N LEU A 214 -15.27 2.06 18.56
CA LEU A 214 -13.89 1.73 18.88
C LEU A 214 -13.65 1.74 20.39
N SER A 215 -12.69 0.93 20.84
CA SER A 215 -12.15 1.03 22.20
C SER A 215 -11.17 2.21 22.32
N GLU A 216 -10.90 2.62 23.56
CA GLU A 216 -9.82 3.58 23.86
C GLU A 216 -8.46 3.06 23.34
N THR A 217 -8.21 1.75 23.46
CA THR A 217 -7.01 1.11 22.90
C THR A 217 -6.90 1.30 21.38
N ALA A 218 -8.00 1.18 20.64
CA ALA A 218 -7.98 1.43 19.20
C ALA A 218 -7.75 2.90 18.87
N LEU A 219 -8.31 3.84 19.64
CA LEU A 219 -8.09 5.27 19.44
C LEU A 219 -6.62 5.63 19.69
N HIS A 220 -6.01 5.12 20.76
CA HIS A 220 -4.58 5.31 21.02
C HIS A 220 -3.69 4.67 19.94
N TYR A 221 -4.07 3.50 19.43
CA TYR A 221 -3.39 2.89 18.28
C TYR A 221 -3.41 3.81 17.07
N ILE A 222 -4.57 4.39 16.75
CA ILE A 222 -4.71 5.39 15.67
C ILE A 222 -3.86 6.63 15.95
N GLY A 223 -3.81 7.08 17.21
CA GLY A 223 -2.97 8.21 17.64
C GLY A 223 -1.50 7.97 17.34
N GLY A 224 -0.99 6.77 17.63
CA GLY A 224 0.37 6.37 17.27
C GLY A 224 0.63 6.33 15.75
N ILE A 225 -0.32 5.80 14.96
CA ILE A 225 -0.22 5.83 13.49
C ILE A 225 -0.14 7.27 12.97
N ILE A 226 -0.97 8.19 13.48
CA ILE A 226 -0.97 9.60 13.06
C ILE A 226 0.31 10.30 13.49
N ALA A 227 0.74 10.13 14.75
CA ALA A 227 1.93 10.77 15.30
C ALA A 227 3.20 10.40 14.52
N HIS A 228 3.34 9.14 14.13
CA HIS A 228 4.53 8.62 13.43
C HIS A 228 4.37 8.55 11.91
N ALA A 229 3.28 9.07 11.34
CA ALA A 229 2.93 8.84 9.94
C ALA A 229 4.03 9.25 8.94
N LYS A 230 4.75 10.34 9.22
CA LYS A 230 5.86 10.80 8.38
C LYS A 230 7.04 9.82 8.37
N ALA A 231 7.40 9.26 9.53
CA ALA A 231 8.38 8.19 9.61
C ALA A 231 7.85 6.89 8.98
N LEU A 232 6.57 6.59 9.14
CA LEU A 232 5.93 5.44 8.48
C LEU A 232 6.00 5.52 6.95
N ASN A 233 5.85 6.71 6.35
CA ASN A 233 5.93 6.90 4.90
C ASN A 233 7.25 6.37 4.32
N ALA A 234 8.34 6.35 5.10
CA ALA A 234 9.60 5.75 4.67
C ALA A 234 9.45 4.27 4.33
N PHE A 235 8.62 3.51 5.04
CA PHE A 235 8.39 2.08 4.81
C PHE A 235 7.09 1.79 4.06
N THR A 236 6.03 2.59 4.24
CA THR A 236 4.72 2.38 3.63
C THR A 236 4.58 3.01 2.25
N ASN A 237 5.41 4.03 1.95
CA ASN A 237 5.44 4.77 0.69
C ASN A 237 6.89 4.92 0.16
N PRO A 238 7.61 3.81 -0.07
CA PRO A 238 9.06 3.82 -0.13
C PRO A 238 9.62 4.10 -1.53
N SER A 239 8.86 4.76 -2.41
CA SER A 239 9.30 5.08 -3.77
C SER A 239 9.07 6.56 -4.09
N THR A 240 9.83 7.12 -5.02
CA THR A 240 9.58 8.49 -5.51
C THR A 240 8.25 8.62 -6.28
N ASN A 241 7.70 7.49 -6.78
CA ASN A 241 6.40 7.42 -7.44
C ASN A 241 5.23 7.41 -6.43
N SER A 242 5.45 6.94 -5.20
CA SER A 242 4.48 6.99 -4.09
C SER A 242 3.95 8.41 -3.87
N TYR A 243 4.84 9.39 -3.92
CA TYR A 243 4.52 10.81 -3.71
C TYR A 243 3.92 11.49 -4.94
N LYS A 244 3.74 10.76 -6.06
CA LYS A 244 2.91 11.19 -7.19
C LYS A 244 1.45 10.72 -7.01
N ARG A 245 1.22 9.70 -6.16
CA ARG A 245 -0.11 9.27 -5.72
C ARG A 245 -0.63 10.15 -4.58
N LEU A 246 0.21 10.44 -3.59
CA LEU A 246 -0.14 11.23 -2.39
C LEU A 246 -0.24 12.74 -2.69
N ILE A 247 -1.13 13.09 -3.61
CA ILE A 247 -1.50 14.46 -3.96
C ILE A 247 -3.03 14.63 -3.78
N PRO A 248 -3.53 15.82 -3.40
CA PRO A 248 -4.96 16.05 -3.28
C PRO A 248 -5.73 15.76 -4.59
N GLY A 249 -6.96 15.24 -4.50
CA GLY A 249 -7.90 15.13 -5.63
C GLY A 249 -8.13 13.76 -6.28
N PHE A 250 -7.47 12.69 -5.81
CA PHE A 250 -7.55 11.33 -6.40
C PHE A 250 -7.86 10.23 -5.37
N GLU A 251 -8.69 10.52 -4.37
CA GLU A 251 -8.94 9.64 -3.21
C GLU A 251 -7.70 9.28 -2.37
N ALA A 252 -6.54 9.89 -2.65
CA ALA A 252 -5.31 9.67 -1.91
C ALA A 252 -5.32 10.43 -0.57
N PRO A 253 -5.08 9.75 0.56
CA PRO A 253 -5.17 10.35 1.88
C PRO A 253 -3.92 11.18 2.20
N VAL A 254 -3.99 12.49 1.95
CA VAL A 254 -2.88 13.41 2.26
C VAL A 254 -2.95 13.92 3.70
N LEU A 255 -4.15 14.07 4.23
CA LEU A 255 -4.39 14.60 5.56
C LEU A 255 -4.45 13.48 6.60
N LEU A 256 -3.68 13.64 7.67
CA LEU A 256 -3.60 12.71 8.78
C LEU A 256 -4.74 12.98 9.76
N ALA A 257 -5.90 12.46 9.38
CA ALA A 257 -7.10 12.43 10.20
C ALA A 257 -7.67 11.01 10.24
N TYR A 258 -8.56 10.77 11.21
CA TYR A 258 -9.38 9.57 11.25
C TYR A 258 -10.87 9.91 11.18
N SER A 259 -11.65 9.01 10.59
CA SER A 259 -13.09 9.20 10.42
C SER A 259 -13.82 7.90 10.08
N ALA A 260 -15.08 7.81 10.49
CA ALA A 260 -15.99 6.78 10.05
C ALA A 260 -16.43 7.06 8.61
N ARG A 261 -16.26 6.06 7.73
CA ARG A 261 -16.72 6.06 6.31
C ARG A 261 -16.05 7.08 5.37
N ASN A 262 -15.39 8.13 5.86
CA ASN A 262 -14.77 9.14 5.01
C ASN A 262 -13.57 8.56 4.25
N ARG A 263 -13.65 8.62 2.92
CA ARG A 263 -12.58 8.13 2.02
C ARG A 263 -11.43 9.13 1.82
N SER A 264 -11.52 10.33 2.36
CA SER A 264 -10.45 11.33 2.30
C SER A 264 -9.47 11.25 3.50
N ALA A 265 -9.85 10.54 4.56
CA ALA A 265 -9.04 10.39 5.77
C ALA A 265 -7.96 9.31 5.64
N SER A 266 -6.81 9.53 6.27
CA SER A 266 -5.69 8.57 6.34
C SER A 266 -6.01 7.31 7.12
N CYS A 267 -6.77 7.44 8.21
CA CYS A 267 -7.26 6.32 9.01
C CYS A 267 -8.78 6.20 8.88
N ARG A 268 -9.26 5.33 8.01
CA ARG A 268 -10.70 5.07 7.85
C ARG A 268 -11.15 4.02 8.84
N ILE A 269 -12.33 4.20 9.45
CA ILE A 269 -12.97 3.17 10.28
C ILE A 269 -14.09 2.55 9.43
N PRO A 270 -13.90 1.32 8.91
CA PRO A 270 -14.92 0.67 8.09
C PRO A 270 -16.18 0.38 8.89
N PHE A 271 -17.32 0.41 8.21
CA PHE A 271 -18.56 -0.08 8.80
C PHE A 271 -18.46 -1.59 9.07
N SER A 272 -18.87 -2.01 10.26
CA SER A 272 -18.98 -3.42 10.64
C SER A 272 -20.20 -3.64 11.52
N THR A 273 -20.80 -4.83 11.43
CA THR A 273 -22.02 -5.19 12.15
C THR A 273 -21.77 -5.83 13.51
N GLY A 274 -20.50 -6.04 13.90
CA GLY A 274 -20.16 -6.65 15.18
C GLY A 274 -18.69 -6.46 15.58
N PRO A 275 -18.36 -6.79 16.85
CA PRO A 275 -17.05 -6.53 17.44
C PRO A 275 -15.87 -7.13 16.65
N ALA A 276 -16.04 -8.34 16.12
CA ALA A 276 -15.00 -9.04 15.34
C ALA A 276 -14.62 -8.32 14.04
N GLY A 277 -15.48 -7.45 13.51
CA GLY A 277 -15.21 -6.68 12.30
C GLY A 277 -14.60 -5.29 12.57
N LYS A 278 -14.44 -4.88 13.84
CA LYS A 278 -13.90 -3.55 14.20
C LYS A 278 -12.40 -3.50 14.00
N ARG A 279 -11.95 -2.54 13.19
CA ARG A 279 -10.57 -2.38 12.71
C ARG A 279 -10.34 -0.94 12.26
N VAL A 280 -9.07 -0.54 12.19
CA VAL A 280 -8.65 0.67 11.47
C VAL A 280 -8.16 0.27 10.08
N GLU A 281 -8.40 1.11 9.09
CA GLU A 281 -7.82 1.00 7.76
C GLU A 281 -6.88 2.18 7.51
N VAL A 282 -5.59 1.87 7.38
CA VAL A 282 -4.56 2.84 7.07
C VAL A 282 -4.39 2.90 5.56
N ARG A 283 -4.68 4.06 4.96
CA ARG A 283 -4.91 4.18 3.50
C ARG A 283 -3.75 4.78 2.71
N PHE A 284 -2.81 5.42 3.40
CA PHE A 284 -1.63 5.99 2.74
C PHE A 284 -0.67 4.95 2.16
N PRO A 285 -0.49 3.72 2.70
CA PRO A 285 0.46 2.75 2.13
C PRO A 285 0.17 2.46 0.66
N ASP A 286 1.20 2.07 -0.07
CA ASP A 286 1.08 1.66 -1.46
C ASP A 286 1.79 0.33 -1.74
N PRO A 287 1.45 -0.37 -2.85
CA PRO A 287 1.86 -1.74 -3.04
C PRO A 287 3.34 -1.92 -3.44
N VAL A 288 4.11 -0.85 -3.67
CA VAL A 288 5.56 -1.00 -3.90
C VAL A 288 6.35 -1.18 -2.61
N CYS A 289 5.71 -1.04 -1.45
CA CYS A 289 6.36 -1.32 -0.19
C CYS A 289 6.75 -2.78 -0.02
N ASN A 290 7.80 -2.98 0.80
CA ASN A 290 8.07 -4.29 1.38
C ASN A 290 7.02 -4.52 2.48
N PRO A 291 6.10 -5.49 2.33
CA PRO A 291 4.97 -5.61 3.23
C PRO A 291 5.38 -6.04 4.64
N TYR A 292 6.48 -6.78 4.79
CA TYR A 292 6.99 -7.14 6.09
C TYR A 292 7.43 -5.90 6.89
N LEU A 293 8.16 -4.98 6.24
CA LEU A 293 8.60 -3.74 6.89
C LEU A 293 7.44 -2.78 7.14
N ALA A 294 6.57 -2.61 6.15
CA ALA A 294 5.42 -1.71 6.25
C ALA A 294 4.47 -2.13 7.39
N PHE A 295 4.11 -3.41 7.47
CA PHE A 295 3.20 -3.90 8.51
C PHE A 295 3.85 -3.85 9.89
N SER A 296 5.13 -4.20 9.98
CA SER A 296 5.88 -4.09 11.24
C SER A 296 5.96 -2.65 11.72
N ALA A 297 6.30 -1.70 10.85
CA ALA A 297 6.39 -0.30 11.20
C ALA A 297 5.03 0.25 11.68
N MET A 298 3.94 -0.08 10.98
CA MET A 298 2.59 0.29 11.41
C MET A 298 2.20 -0.33 12.75
N LEU A 299 2.52 -1.61 13.00
CA LEU A 299 2.29 -2.24 14.29
C LEU A 299 3.06 -1.52 15.40
N MET A 300 4.35 -1.26 15.20
CA MET A 300 5.19 -0.58 16.19
C MET A 300 4.68 0.84 16.50
N ALA A 301 4.27 1.60 15.49
CA ALA A 301 3.68 2.93 15.69
C ALA A 301 2.38 2.86 16.50
N GLY A 302 1.48 1.93 16.17
CA GLY A 302 0.24 1.76 16.91
C GLY A 302 0.45 1.26 18.35
N LEU A 303 1.46 0.41 18.59
CA LEU A 303 1.83 -0.02 19.94
C LEU A 303 2.40 1.13 20.78
N ASP A 304 3.24 1.99 20.18
CA ASP A 304 3.73 3.20 20.84
C ASP A 304 2.57 4.12 21.25
N GLY A 305 1.60 4.30 20.33
CA GLY A 305 0.37 5.03 20.61
C GLY A 305 -0.40 4.50 21.81
N ILE A 306 -0.57 3.17 21.92
CA ILE A 306 -1.22 2.52 23.07
C ILE A 306 -0.43 2.74 24.37
N GLU A 307 0.89 2.54 24.33
CA GLU A 307 1.76 2.65 25.50
C GLU A 307 1.78 4.08 26.07
N ASN A 308 1.87 5.07 25.18
CA ASN A 308 1.96 6.49 25.53
C ASN A 308 0.59 7.17 25.60
N LYS A 309 -0.51 6.45 25.34
CA LYS A 309 -1.89 6.97 25.31
C LYS A 309 -2.02 8.21 24.40
N ILE A 310 -1.46 8.10 23.20
CA ILE A 310 -1.45 9.20 22.24
C ILE A 310 -2.88 9.45 21.75
N ASP A 311 -3.38 10.67 21.96
CA ASP A 311 -4.69 11.09 21.48
C ASP A 311 -4.63 11.35 19.96
N PRO A 312 -5.47 10.71 19.11
CA PRO A 312 -5.52 10.98 17.68
C PRO A 312 -6.15 12.34 17.32
N GLY A 313 -6.63 13.11 18.31
CA GLY A 313 -7.38 14.34 18.12
C GLY A 313 -8.85 14.08 17.83
N ASP A 314 -9.59 15.11 17.41
CA ASP A 314 -11.00 14.97 17.05
C ASP A 314 -11.17 14.33 15.66
N ALA A 315 -12.17 13.44 15.53
CA ALA A 315 -12.53 12.85 14.23
C ALA A 315 -13.04 13.91 13.26
N ILE A 316 -12.66 13.81 11.97
CA ILE A 316 -13.08 14.76 10.93
C ILE A 316 -13.98 14.07 9.89
N ASP A 317 -15.29 14.18 10.10
CA ASP A 317 -16.32 13.53 9.27
C ASP A 317 -16.75 14.32 8.02
N LYS A 318 -16.20 15.53 7.84
CA LYS A 318 -16.42 16.32 6.62
C LYS A 318 -15.55 15.78 5.49
N ASN A 319 -16.01 15.90 4.24
CA ASN A 319 -15.14 15.60 3.09
C ASN A 319 -13.96 16.57 3.11
N LEU A 320 -12.76 16.04 3.34
CA LEU A 320 -11.59 16.85 3.56
C LEU A 320 -11.12 17.59 2.30
N TYR A 321 -11.50 17.10 1.11
CA TYR A 321 -11.19 17.76 -0.16
C TYR A 321 -11.99 19.05 -0.38
N ASP A 322 -13.15 19.17 0.28
CA ASP A 322 -14.06 20.31 0.12
C ASP A 322 -13.86 21.36 1.23
N LEU A 323 -12.94 21.11 2.17
CA LEU A 323 -12.65 22.05 3.25
C LEU A 323 -11.85 23.25 2.72
N PRO A 324 -12.21 24.49 3.12
CA PRO A 324 -11.42 25.65 2.78
C PRO A 324 -10.02 25.55 3.40
N PRO A 325 -8.98 26.14 2.79
CA PRO A 325 -7.60 26.07 3.29
C PRO A 325 -7.44 26.48 4.77
N GLU A 326 -8.26 27.41 5.25
CA GLU A 326 -8.28 27.87 6.64
C GLU A 326 -8.73 26.77 7.62
N GLU A 327 -9.66 25.88 7.22
CA GLU A 327 -10.09 24.73 8.04
C GLU A 327 -9.09 23.56 7.98
N LEU A 328 -8.14 23.59 7.04
CA LEU A 328 -7.05 22.62 6.92
C LEU A 328 -5.78 23.06 7.65
N GLU A 329 -5.73 24.32 8.09
CA GLU A 329 -4.58 24.87 8.80
C GLU A 329 -4.38 24.13 10.13
N GLY A 330 -3.19 23.53 10.30
CA GLY A 330 -2.85 22.73 11.48
C GLY A 330 -3.20 21.24 11.40
N VAL A 331 -3.91 20.78 10.36
CA VAL A 331 -4.10 19.34 10.14
C VAL A 331 -2.78 18.74 9.63
N PRO A 332 -2.19 17.77 10.33
CA PRO A 332 -0.92 17.18 9.91
C PRO A 332 -1.07 16.44 8.58
N THR A 333 0.00 16.42 7.78
CA THR A 333 0.03 15.74 6.48
C THR A 333 1.05 14.62 6.45
N VAL A 334 0.85 13.64 5.57
CA VAL A 334 1.91 12.73 5.14
C VAL A 334 3.07 13.50 4.50
N CYS A 335 4.21 12.84 4.32
CA CYS A 335 5.34 13.42 3.58
C CYS A 335 4.97 13.72 2.12
N GLY A 336 5.52 14.81 1.58
CA GLY A 336 5.38 15.20 0.17
C GLY A 336 6.47 14.62 -0.74
N SER A 337 7.50 13.98 -0.18
CA SER A 337 8.58 13.35 -0.94
C SER A 337 9.25 12.20 -0.18
N LEU A 338 9.93 11.32 -0.91
CA LEU A 338 10.74 10.24 -0.31
C LEU A 338 11.91 10.82 0.51
N ARG A 339 12.47 11.95 0.08
CA ARG A 339 13.50 12.70 0.82
C ARG A 339 13.00 13.15 2.19
N GLU A 340 11.81 13.75 2.24
CA GLU A 340 11.19 14.15 3.51
C GLU A 340 10.95 12.93 4.40
N ALA A 341 10.45 11.83 3.84
CA ALA A 341 10.20 10.61 4.59
C ALA A 341 11.48 10.00 5.19
N MET A 342 12.61 9.99 4.46
CA MET A 342 13.90 9.56 5.01
C MET A 342 14.37 10.46 6.16
N GLY A 343 14.22 11.78 6.02
CA GLY A 343 14.56 12.72 7.09
C GLY A 343 13.66 12.55 8.33
N ALA A 344 12.36 12.32 8.13
CA ALA A 344 11.42 12.07 9.20
C ALA A 344 11.70 10.75 9.92
N LEU A 345 12.04 9.68 9.17
CA LEU A 345 12.45 8.40 9.75
C LEU A 345 13.70 8.55 10.61
N ASP A 346 14.72 9.28 10.16
CA ASP A 346 15.94 9.49 10.94
C ASP A 346 15.65 10.20 12.27
N ALA A 347 14.78 11.21 12.22
CA ALA A 347 14.39 12.02 13.38
C ALA A 347 13.44 11.29 14.35
N ASP A 348 12.63 10.34 13.87
CA ASP A 348 11.56 9.68 14.63
C ASP A 348 11.56 8.15 14.42
N ARG A 349 12.67 7.49 14.78
CA ARG A 349 12.82 6.02 14.70
C ARG A 349 12.79 5.29 16.04
N ALA A 350 12.68 6.02 17.16
CA ALA A 350 12.77 5.43 18.50
C ALA A 350 11.67 4.38 18.76
N PHE A 351 10.45 4.63 18.26
CA PHE A 351 9.33 3.70 18.41
C PHE A 351 9.57 2.36 17.68
N LEU A 352 10.29 2.39 16.55
CA LEU A 352 10.64 1.19 15.77
C LEU A 352 11.70 0.33 16.48
N ALA A 353 12.59 0.96 17.23
CA ALA A 353 13.71 0.29 17.91
C ALA A 353 13.30 -0.47 19.17
N LYS A 354 12.07 -0.27 19.67
CA LYS A 354 11.57 -0.99 20.85
C LYS A 354 11.58 -2.50 20.62
N GLY A 355 12.06 -3.24 21.62
CA GLY A 355 12.16 -4.71 21.57
C GLY A 355 13.15 -5.25 20.51
N ASP A 356 14.09 -4.43 20.04
CA ASP A 356 15.04 -4.78 18.96
C ASP A 356 14.35 -5.27 17.68
N VAL A 357 13.11 -4.81 17.44
CA VAL A 357 12.31 -5.18 16.27
C VAL A 357 12.98 -4.63 15.00
N PHE A 358 13.17 -3.32 14.93
CA PHE A 358 14.05 -2.67 13.95
C PHE A 358 15.35 -2.27 14.64
N THR A 359 16.50 -2.73 14.17
CA THR A 359 17.78 -2.24 14.67
C THR A 359 18.18 -0.96 13.95
N ASN A 360 18.89 -0.05 14.61
CA ASN A 360 19.40 1.16 13.94
C ASN A 360 20.25 0.81 12.71
N GLY A 361 21.09 -0.22 12.80
CA GLY A 361 21.89 -0.68 11.66
C GLY A 361 21.07 -1.25 10.49
N MET A 362 19.84 -1.73 10.71
CA MET A 362 18.90 -2.07 9.65
C MET A 362 18.28 -0.81 9.04
N ILE A 363 17.83 0.12 9.88
CA ILE A 363 17.23 1.39 9.45
C ILE A 363 18.24 2.21 8.63
N ASP A 364 19.48 2.35 9.12
CA ASP A 364 20.55 3.07 8.43
C ASP A 364 20.83 2.45 7.05
N GLY A 365 20.99 1.12 6.99
CA GLY A 365 21.21 0.42 5.72
C GLY A 365 20.03 0.51 4.76
N TYR A 366 18.79 0.54 5.27
CA TYR A 366 17.60 0.78 4.46
C TYR A 366 17.58 2.20 3.89
N MET A 367 17.91 3.20 4.70
CA MET A 367 17.99 4.60 4.28
C MET A 367 19.08 4.81 3.23
N GLU A 368 20.25 4.19 3.38
CA GLU A 368 21.34 4.24 2.39
C GLU A 368 20.83 3.83 1.00
N LEU A 369 20.13 2.70 0.90
CA LEU A 369 19.52 2.24 -0.36
C LEU A 369 18.50 3.23 -0.94
N LYS A 370 17.71 3.86 -0.07
CA LYS A 370 16.69 4.83 -0.50
C LYS A 370 17.28 6.16 -0.93
N TRP A 371 18.40 6.59 -0.35
CA TRP A 371 19.12 7.76 -0.79
C TRP A 371 19.66 7.62 -2.21
N GLU A 372 20.10 6.43 -2.62
CA GLU A 372 20.48 6.15 -4.01
C GLU A 372 19.32 6.38 -4.98
N GLU A 373 18.11 5.89 -4.66
CA GLU A 373 16.91 6.11 -5.46
C GLU A 373 16.51 7.60 -5.52
N ILE A 374 16.61 8.31 -4.38
CA ILE A 374 16.30 9.74 -4.30
C ILE A 374 17.24 10.54 -5.22
N TYR A 375 18.55 10.34 -5.09
CA TYR A 375 19.52 11.09 -5.90
C TYR A 375 19.40 10.76 -7.38
N ASN A 376 19.13 9.49 -7.73
CA ASN A 376 18.91 9.11 -9.12
C ASN A 376 17.69 9.84 -9.71
N PHE A 377 16.59 9.95 -8.97
CA PHE A 377 15.41 10.69 -9.41
C PHE A 377 15.66 12.20 -9.50
N GLU A 378 16.23 12.81 -8.45
CA GLU A 378 16.42 14.27 -8.37
C GLU A 378 17.49 14.80 -9.33
N HIS A 379 18.48 13.99 -9.70
CA HIS A 379 19.54 14.39 -10.63
C HIS A 379 19.24 14.00 -12.09
N THR A 380 18.09 13.38 -12.37
CA THR A 380 17.66 13.05 -13.73
C THR A 380 16.69 14.14 -14.24
N PRO A 381 17.03 14.88 -15.31
CA PRO A 381 16.14 15.89 -15.88
C PRO A 381 14.78 15.30 -16.29
N HIS A 382 13.69 15.96 -15.89
CA HIS A 382 12.34 15.48 -16.16
C HIS A 382 11.79 16.05 -17.48
N PRO A 383 11.05 15.28 -18.33
CA PRO A 383 10.53 15.79 -19.60
C PRO A 383 9.72 17.10 -19.50
N VAL A 384 8.96 17.28 -18.40
CA VAL A 384 8.21 18.52 -18.15
C VAL A 384 9.10 19.77 -17.99
N GLU A 385 10.35 19.61 -17.55
CA GLU A 385 11.30 20.71 -17.40
C GLU A 385 11.72 21.28 -18.77
N PHE A 386 11.73 20.46 -19.82
CA PHE A 386 11.96 20.95 -21.19
C PHE A 386 10.79 21.82 -21.66
N GLN A 387 9.54 21.48 -21.30
CA GLN A 387 8.39 22.33 -21.60
C GLN A 387 8.45 23.67 -20.86
N MET A 388 8.92 23.67 -19.61
CA MET A 388 8.96 24.88 -18.76
C MET A 388 10.16 25.76 -19.02
N TYR A 389 11.34 25.18 -19.26
CA TYR A 389 12.62 25.88 -19.13
C TYR A 389 13.55 25.80 -20.35
N TYR A 390 13.21 25.06 -21.41
CA TYR A 390 14.13 24.87 -22.55
C TYR A 390 14.48 26.17 -23.29
N SER A 391 13.56 27.13 -23.32
CA SER A 391 13.75 28.44 -23.98
C SER A 391 13.87 29.61 -22.99
N SER A 392 14.20 29.32 -21.72
CA SER A 392 14.37 30.36 -20.68
C SER A 392 15.50 31.34 -20.97
#